data_AF-A0A1G2RLB5-F1
#
_entry.id   AF-A0A1G2RLB5-F1
#
_cell.length_a   1.000
_cell.length_b   1.000
_cell.length_c   1.000
_cell.angle_alpha   90.00
_cell.angle_beta   90.00
_cell.angle_gamma   90.00
#
_symmetry.space_group_name_H-M   'P 1'
#
loop_
_entity.id
_entity.type
_entity.pdbx_description
1 polymer ?
#
loop_
_entity_poly.entity_id
_entity_poly.type
_entity_poly.pdbx_seq_one_letter_code
_entity_poly.pdbx_strand_id
1 'polypeptide(L)'
;MESQKKEKTFVVSLKGLAPWVSAIRYEKERDDVKLHITLAKETRPAVIVEESALGGKLSQRMFKNLEYHQLSSLYISLLSEQDFKDCGANGSNLKNCLVDLKNSAPDLSLLLVAQIPGKESKGFLWTHRESLRVKIAQGFESKTKGNWVVFRPEENAMNTKSRVLSLAGEL
;
A
#
# COMPACT_ATOMS: atom_id res chain seq x y z
N MET A 1 4.54 -16.08 -54.44
CA MET A 1 4.13 -14.76 -53.91
C MET A 1 3.71 -14.96 -52.47
N GLU A 2 4.54 -14.58 -51.51
CA GLU A 2 4.18 -14.67 -50.10
C GLU A 2 3.20 -13.54 -49.75
N SER A 3 1.97 -13.93 -49.40
CA SER A 3 0.96 -13.02 -48.91
C SER A 3 1.34 -12.57 -47.50
N GLN A 4 1.96 -11.40 -47.36
CA GLN A 4 2.16 -10.76 -46.07
C GLN A 4 0.80 -10.60 -45.38
N LYS A 5 0.57 -11.35 -44.30
CA LYS A 5 -0.60 -11.15 -43.42
C LYS A 5 -0.55 -9.72 -42.91
N LYS A 6 -1.46 -8.87 -43.39
CA LYS A 6 -1.65 -7.51 -42.86
C LYS A 6 -2.07 -7.62 -41.40
N GLU A 7 -1.13 -7.31 -40.53
CA GLU A 7 -1.39 -7.13 -39.10
C GLU A 7 -2.41 -5.99 -38.94
N LYS A 8 -3.47 -6.25 -38.16
CA LYS A 8 -4.52 -5.27 -37.88
C LYS A 8 -4.54 -5.04 -36.38
N THR A 9 -4.19 -3.82 -35.99
CA THR A 9 -4.25 -3.37 -34.59
C THR A 9 -5.48 -2.47 -34.42
N PHE A 10 -6.26 -2.72 -33.38
CA PHE A 10 -7.34 -1.84 -32.97
C PHE A 10 -7.27 -1.63 -31.46
N VAL A 11 -7.74 -0.47 -31.00
CA VAL A 11 -7.69 -0.07 -29.59
C VAL A 11 -9.11 -0.08 -29.03
N VAL A 12 -9.26 -0.68 -27.86
CA VAL A 12 -10.51 -0.65 -27.09
C VAL A 12 -10.30 0.22 -25.86
N SER A 13 -11.17 1.21 -25.65
CA SER A 13 -11.13 2.10 -24.49
C SER A 13 -12.36 1.93 -23.62
N LEU A 14 -12.14 1.71 -22.32
CA LEU A 14 -13.19 1.62 -21.31
C LEU A 14 -13.22 2.90 -20.49
N LYS A 15 -14.15 3.81 -20.81
CA LYS A 15 -14.25 5.11 -20.16
C LYS A 15 -14.75 4.98 -18.72
N GLY A 16 -14.10 5.69 -17.80
CA GLY A 16 -14.53 5.81 -16.40
C GLY A 16 -14.28 4.59 -15.51
N LEU A 17 -13.90 3.44 -16.08
CA LEU A 17 -13.74 2.18 -15.35
C LEU A 17 -12.29 1.89 -14.94
N ALA A 18 -11.30 2.54 -15.55
CA ALA A 18 -9.88 2.27 -15.29
C ALA A 18 -9.49 2.33 -13.78
N PRO A 19 -9.95 3.29 -12.96
CA PRO A 19 -9.64 3.33 -11.53
C PRO A 19 -10.22 2.17 -10.71
N TRP A 20 -11.14 1.42 -11.30
CA TRP A 20 -11.91 0.38 -10.64
C TRP A 20 -11.52 -1.02 -11.09
N VAL A 21 -10.70 -1.16 -12.14
CA VAL A 21 -10.28 -2.47 -12.63
C VAL A 21 -9.30 -3.09 -11.64
N SER A 22 -9.70 -4.21 -11.04
CA SER A 22 -8.88 -4.99 -10.13
C SER A 22 -8.15 -6.15 -10.81
N ALA A 23 -8.63 -6.64 -11.96
CA ALA A 23 -7.97 -7.67 -12.75
C ALA A 23 -8.43 -7.67 -14.22
N ILE A 24 -7.52 -8.02 -15.14
CA ILE A 24 -7.82 -8.32 -16.54
C ILE A 24 -7.23 -9.68 -16.89
N ARG A 25 -8.02 -10.57 -17.49
CA ARG A 25 -7.59 -11.88 -17.99
C ARG A 25 -8.17 -12.10 -19.38
N TYR A 26 -7.49 -12.88 -20.22
CA TYR A 26 -7.97 -13.18 -21.57
C TYR A 26 -7.95 -14.67 -21.87
N GLU A 27 -8.89 -15.09 -22.72
CA GLU A 27 -8.94 -16.42 -23.30
C GLU A 27 -8.86 -16.28 -24.81
N LYS A 28 -7.98 -17.05 -25.45
CA LYS A 28 -7.82 -17.06 -26.90
C LYS A 28 -8.29 -18.41 -27.43
N GLU A 29 -9.33 -18.37 -28.23
CA GLU A 29 -9.83 -19.52 -28.99
C GLU A 29 -9.41 -19.38 -30.46
N ARG A 30 -9.85 -20.32 -31.30
CA ARG A 30 -9.42 -20.38 -32.71
C ARG A 30 -9.73 -19.09 -33.49
N ASP A 31 -10.90 -18.52 -33.23
CA ASP A 31 -11.43 -17.36 -33.97
C ASP A 31 -11.70 -16.13 -33.07
N ASP A 32 -11.71 -16.30 -31.74
CA ASP A 32 -12.13 -15.27 -30.80
C ASP A 32 -11.10 -15.01 -29.68
N VAL A 33 -11.12 -13.79 -29.15
CA VAL A 33 -10.43 -13.42 -27.91
C VAL A 33 -11.46 -12.83 -26.94
N LYS A 34 -11.57 -13.43 -25.75
CA LYS A 34 -12.42 -12.92 -24.67
C LYS A 34 -11.57 -12.17 -23.66
N LEU A 35 -12.01 -10.99 -23.23
CA LEU A 35 -11.41 -10.22 -22.15
C LEU A 35 -12.34 -10.22 -20.95
N HIS A 36 -11.88 -10.68 -19.79
CA HIS A 36 -12.62 -10.58 -18.53
C HIS A 36 -11.98 -9.49 -17.67
N ILE A 37 -12.81 -8.54 -17.25
CA ILE A 37 -12.38 -7.36 -16.48
C ILE A 37 -13.15 -7.37 -15.17
N THR A 38 -12.42 -7.52 -14.07
CA THR A 38 -12.99 -7.53 -12.71
C THR A 38 -12.92 -6.11 -12.16
N LEU A 39 -14.02 -5.62 -11.57
CA LEU A 39 -14.07 -4.32 -10.91
C LEU A 39 -14.02 -4.45 -9.39
N ALA A 40 -13.34 -3.54 -8.70
CA ALA A 40 -13.33 -3.43 -7.25
C ALA A 40 -14.68 -2.88 -6.74
N LYS A 41 -15.16 -3.40 -5.60
CA LYS A 41 -16.46 -3.02 -5.01
C LYS A 41 -16.49 -1.61 -4.37
N GLU A 42 -15.34 -0.97 -4.15
CA GLU A 42 -15.23 0.29 -3.38
C GLU A 42 -14.09 1.17 -3.92
N THR A 43 -14.27 2.50 -3.92
CA THR A 43 -13.26 3.51 -4.27
C THR A 43 -12.01 3.35 -3.41
N ARG A 44 -10.96 2.74 -3.96
CA ARG A 44 -9.62 2.73 -3.39
C ARG A 44 -8.67 3.16 -4.50
N PRO A 45 -7.87 4.21 -4.33
CA PRO A 45 -6.73 4.44 -5.21
C PRO A 45 -5.91 3.13 -5.35
N ALA A 46 -5.63 2.68 -6.56
CA ALA A 46 -4.86 1.45 -6.72
C ALA A 46 -3.41 1.71 -6.28
N VAL A 47 -2.92 0.94 -5.29
CA VAL A 47 -1.49 0.84 -5.01
C VAL A 47 -0.97 -0.31 -5.86
N ILE A 48 -0.40 0.02 -7.02
CA ILE A 48 0.11 -0.96 -7.99
C ILE A 48 1.60 -1.13 -7.74
N VAL A 49 2.02 -2.33 -7.34
CA VAL A 49 3.43 -2.64 -7.12
C VAL A 49 3.77 -3.95 -7.81
N GLU A 50 4.87 -3.98 -8.54
CA GLU A 50 5.43 -5.20 -9.09
C GLU A 50 6.17 -5.95 -7.99
N GLU A 51 5.82 -7.22 -7.72
CA GLU A 51 6.45 -7.98 -6.61
C GLU A 51 7.98 -8.12 -6.75
N SER A 52 8.47 -8.10 -8.00
CA SER A 52 9.91 -8.13 -8.35
C SER A 52 10.64 -6.84 -7.93
N ALA A 53 9.92 -5.72 -7.82
CA ALA A 53 10.46 -4.41 -7.45
C ALA A 53 10.54 -4.19 -5.93
N LEU A 54 9.99 -5.11 -5.14
CA LEU A 54 9.98 -5.01 -3.68
C LEU A 54 11.31 -5.47 -3.07
N GLY A 55 11.79 -4.72 -2.07
CA GLY A 55 13.07 -4.97 -1.40
C GLY A 55 13.10 -6.17 -0.44
N GLY A 56 12.24 -7.18 -0.65
CA GLY A 56 12.27 -8.47 0.04
C GLY A 56 10.92 -8.96 0.57
N LYS A 57 10.95 -10.14 1.22
CA LYS A 57 9.76 -10.84 1.74
C LYS A 57 8.94 -10.01 2.72
N LEU A 58 9.60 -9.19 3.55
CA LEU A 58 8.89 -8.34 4.51
C LEU A 58 8.11 -7.21 3.80
N SER A 59 8.66 -6.61 2.74
CA SER A 59 7.92 -5.65 1.92
C SER A 59 6.73 -6.31 1.23
N GLN A 60 6.91 -7.51 0.67
CA GLN A 60 5.79 -8.28 0.11
C GLN A 60 4.70 -8.56 1.15
N ARG A 61 5.08 -8.94 2.38
CA ARG A 61 4.15 -9.12 3.49
C ARG A 61 3.42 -7.82 3.87
N MET A 62 4.14 -6.70 3.95
CA MET A 62 3.57 -5.38 4.23
C MET A 62 2.50 -5.00 3.21
N PHE A 63 2.77 -5.16 1.91
CA PHE A 63 1.77 -4.87 0.88
C PHE A 63 0.59 -5.84 0.90
N LYS A 64 0.80 -7.11 1.26
CA LYS A 64 -0.30 -8.07 1.47
C LYS A 64 -1.20 -7.71 2.65
N ASN A 65 -0.64 -7.09 3.70
CA ASN A 65 -1.38 -6.62 4.88
C ASN A 65 -1.96 -5.21 4.69
N LEU A 66 -1.80 -4.60 3.51
CA LEU A 66 -2.18 -3.21 3.29
C LEU A 66 -3.71 -3.08 3.20
N GLU A 67 -4.26 -2.31 4.12
CA GLU A 67 -5.68 -1.98 4.19
C GLU A 67 -5.89 -0.50 3.87
N TYR A 68 -7.04 -0.15 3.28
CA TYR A 68 -7.40 1.24 3.06
C TYR A 68 -8.55 1.66 3.97
N HIS A 69 -8.34 2.73 4.74
CA HIS A 69 -9.37 3.38 5.53
C HIS A 69 -9.94 4.59 4.79
N GLN A 70 -11.17 4.47 4.29
CA GLN A 70 -11.80 5.45 3.41
C GLN A 70 -11.99 6.82 4.06
N LEU A 71 -12.59 6.87 5.25
CA LEU A 71 -12.93 8.14 5.93
C LEU A 71 -11.70 9.00 6.17
N SER A 72 -10.56 8.37 6.44
CA SER A 72 -9.30 9.06 6.69
C SER A 72 -8.42 9.15 5.44
N SER A 73 -8.83 8.57 4.31
CA SER A 73 -8.03 8.41 3.09
C SER A 73 -6.60 7.96 3.39
N LEU A 74 -6.47 6.89 4.17
CA LEU A 74 -5.20 6.42 4.73
C LEU A 74 -5.03 4.93 4.46
N TYR A 75 -3.91 4.56 3.84
CA TYR A 75 -3.48 3.16 3.76
C TYR A 75 -2.75 2.78 5.04
N ILE A 76 -2.96 1.57 5.52
CA ILE A 76 -2.47 1.10 6.80
C ILE A 76 -1.94 -0.31 6.63
N SER A 77 -0.69 -0.53 7.02
CA SER A 77 -0.10 -1.87 7.16
C SER A 77 0.37 -2.06 8.59
N LEU A 78 0.03 -3.21 9.16
CA LEU A 78 0.52 -3.64 10.46
C LEU A 78 1.45 -4.84 10.26
N LEU A 79 2.65 -4.77 10.82
CA LEU A 79 3.62 -5.87 10.86
C LEU A 79 3.78 -6.33 12.30
N SER A 80 3.37 -7.56 12.57
CA SER A 80 3.52 -8.23 13.85
C SER A 80 4.91 -8.85 13.98
N GLU A 81 5.30 -9.25 15.20
CA GLU A 81 6.53 -10.03 15.39
C GLU A 81 6.53 -11.34 14.58
N GLN A 82 5.36 -11.95 14.36
CA GLN A 82 5.23 -13.18 13.58
C GLN A 82 5.54 -12.93 12.11
N ASP A 83 5.13 -11.79 11.56
CA ASP A 83 5.46 -11.41 10.18
C ASP A 83 6.98 -11.32 9.97
N PHE A 84 7.72 -10.79 10.96
CA PHE A 84 9.18 -10.77 10.92
C PHE A 84 9.76 -12.18 10.95
N LYS A 85 9.26 -13.05 11.83
CA LYS A 85 9.72 -14.45 11.95
C LYS A 85 9.48 -15.23 10.66
N ASP A 86 8.25 -15.18 10.12
CA ASP A 86 7.85 -15.88 8.89
C ASP A 86 8.66 -15.41 7.67
N CYS A 87 9.04 -14.14 7.64
CA CYS A 87 9.84 -13.57 6.56
C CYS A 87 11.35 -13.76 6.76
N GLY A 88 11.81 -14.29 7.91
CA GLY A 88 13.23 -14.32 8.27
C GLY A 88 13.84 -12.92 8.36
N ALA A 89 13.06 -11.92 8.76
CA ALA A 89 13.42 -10.51 8.74
C ALA A 89 13.74 -9.96 10.15
N ASN A 90 14.40 -8.81 10.19
CA ASN A 90 14.66 -8.06 11.41
C ASN A 90 14.44 -6.56 11.18
N GLY A 91 14.66 -5.73 12.21
CA GLY A 91 14.44 -4.29 12.12
C GLY A 91 15.22 -3.56 11.02
N SER A 92 16.31 -4.12 10.49
CA SER A 92 17.04 -3.50 9.37
C SER A 92 16.26 -3.56 8.05
N ASN A 93 15.42 -4.58 7.87
CA ASN A 93 14.61 -4.76 6.66
C ASN A 93 13.51 -3.69 6.52
N LEU A 94 13.14 -3.01 7.60
CA LEU A 94 12.16 -1.90 7.56
C LEU A 94 12.60 -0.77 6.63
N LYS A 95 13.90 -0.55 6.44
CA LYS A 95 14.38 0.47 5.50
C LYS A 95 13.84 0.23 4.08
N ASN A 96 13.82 -1.03 3.64
CA ASN A 96 13.29 -1.42 2.34
C ASN A 96 11.78 -1.22 2.30
N CYS A 97 11.07 -1.67 3.34
CA CYS A 97 9.62 -1.46 3.46
C CYS A 97 9.22 0.01 3.33
N LEU A 98 9.96 0.92 3.98
CA LEU A 98 9.67 2.36 3.91
C LEU A 98 9.96 2.98 2.55
N VAL A 99 11.02 2.53 1.87
CA VAL A 99 11.33 2.96 0.50
C VAL A 99 10.25 2.48 -0.46
N ASP A 100 9.88 1.20 -0.37
CA ASP A 100 8.87 0.60 -1.23
C ASP A 100 7.50 1.24 -1.00
N LEU A 101 7.12 1.44 0.27
CA LEU A 101 5.89 2.12 0.68
C LEU A 101 5.83 3.53 0.07
N LYS A 102 6.88 4.33 0.22
CA LYS A 102 6.94 5.68 -0.39
C LYS A 102 6.84 5.64 -1.92
N ASN A 103 7.54 4.72 -2.56
CA ASN A 103 7.62 4.65 -4.03
C ASN A 103 6.33 4.11 -4.66
N SER A 104 5.60 3.24 -3.94
CA SER A 104 4.38 2.62 -4.43
C SER A 104 3.25 3.61 -4.68
N ALA A 105 3.23 4.73 -3.95
CA ALA A 105 2.19 5.73 -4.06
C ALA A 105 2.64 7.07 -3.44
N PRO A 106 3.46 7.87 -4.16
CA PRO A 106 4.11 9.07 -3.61
C PRO A 106 3.11 10.13 -3.15
N ASP A 107 1.91 10.16 -3.73
CA ASP A 107 0.85 11.14 -3.43
C ASP A 107 -0.16 10.67 -2.38
N LEU A 108 -0.10 9.41 -1.96
CA LEU A 108 -1.03 8.84 -0.98
C LEU A 108 -0.52 8.99 0.45
N SER A 109 -1.44 8.90 1.41
CA SER A 109 -1.12 8.81 2.83
C SER A 109 -1.01 7.35 3.25
N LEU A 110 0.11 6.97 3.85
CA LEU A 110 0.45 5.59 4.17
C LEU A 110 0.97 5.51 5.61
N LEU A 111 0.44 4.57 6.39
CA LEU A 111 0.82 4.26 7.76
C LEU A 111 1.39 2.84 7.83
N LEU A 112 2.55 2.70 8.45
CA LEU A 112 3.14 1.43 8.83
C LEU A 112 3.34 1.39 10.35
N VAL A 113 2.82 0.36 11.01
CA VAL A 113 3.15 0.05 12.41
C VAL A 113 3.87 -1.29 12.45
N ALA A 114 5.06 -1.32 13.04
CA ALA A 114 5.92 -2.50 13.09
C ALA A 114 6.26 -2.88 14.53
N GLN A 115 5.88 -4.09 14.92
CA GLN A 115 6.28 -4.76 16.17
C GLN A 115 7.53 -5.58 15.90
N ILE A 116 8.69 -5.00 16.17
CA ILE A 116 9.99 -5.59 15.82
C ILE A 116 10.40 -6.57 16.93
N PRO A 117 10.71 -7.84 16.62
CA PRO A 117 11.08 -8.82 17.64
C PRO A 117 12.24 -8.35 18.53
N GLY A 118 12.04 -8.37 19.85
CA GLY A 118 13.05 -8.00 20.84
C GLY A 118 13.44 -6.52 20.84
N LYS A 119 12.65 -5.65 20.21
CA LYS A 119 12.89 -4.21 20.14
C LYS A 119 11.59 -3.44 20.36
N GLU A 120 11.71 -2.15 20.63
CA GLU A 120 10.55 -1.27 20.69
C GLU A 120 9.87 -1.20 19.32
N SER A 121 8.53 -1.26 19.34
CA SER A 121 7.68 -1.05 18.17
C SER A 121 7.87 0.34 17.58
N LYS A 122 7.63 0.49 16.27
CA LYS A 122 7.76 1.77 15.56
C LYS A 122 6.58 2.05 14.64
N GLY A 123 6.10 3.28 14.68
CA GLY A 123 5.11 3.82 13.75
C GLY A 123 5.78 4.74 12.72
N PHE A 124 5.37 4.62 11.46
CA PHE A 124 5.83 5.44 10.36
C PHE A 124 4.63 5.94 9.57
N LEU A 125 4.48 7.25 9.48
CA LEU A 125 3.46 7.90 8.65
C LEU A 125 4.15 8.68 7.54
N TRP A 126 3.81 8.36 6.29
CA TRP A 126 4.08 9.21 5.13
C TRP A 126 2.79 9.91 4.71
N THR A 127 2.79 11.25 4.66
CA THR A 127 1.65 11.99 4.14
C THR A 127 2.01 13.41 3.73
N HIS A 128 1.39 13.90 2.66
CA HIS A 128 1.42 15.32 2.28
C HIS A 128 0.50 16.19 3.14
N ARG A 129 -0.45 15.59 3.88
CA ARG A 129 -1.41 16.30 4.75
C ARG A 129 -0.73 16.82 6.00
N GLU A 130 -0.39 18.11 6.00
CA GLU A 130 0.24 18.77 7.15
C GLU A 130 -0.58 18.63 8.44
N SER A 131 -1.90 18.81 8.36
CA SER A 131 -2.80 18.66 9.50
C SER A 131 -2.69 17.27 10.15
N LEU A 132 -2.61 16.21 9.34
CA LEU A 132 -2.44 14.85 9.85
C LEU A 132 -1.07 14.67 10.52
N ARG A 133 0.00 15.19 9.91
CA ARG A 133 1.35 15.13 10.52
C ARG A 133 1.36 15.81 11.90
N VAL A 134 0.75 16.98 12.03
CA VAL A 134 0.66 17.73 13.29
C VAL A 134 -0.15 16.95 14.33
N LYS A 135 -1.34 16.45 13.96
CA LYS A 135 -2.20 15.67 14.89
C LYS A 135 -1.48 14.42 15.40
N ILE A 136 -0.77 13.68 14.55
CA ILE A 136 0.03 12.53 14.99
C ILE A 136 1.22 12.95 15.84
N ALA A 137 1.91 14.03 15.49
CA ALA A 137 3.07 14.48 16.25
C ALA A 137 2.72 14.99 17.66
N GLN A 138 1.52 15.54 17.84
CA GLN A 138 0.97 15.91 19.15
C GLN A 138 0.41 14.71 19.92
N GLY A 139 -0.12 13.72 19.19
CA GLY A 139 -0.73 12.53 19.77
C GLY A 139 0.27 11.47 20.25
N PHE A 140 1.51 11.47 19.74
CA PHE A 140 2.52 10.46 20.06
C PHE A 140 3.91 11.09 20.25
N GLU A 141 4.74 10.45 21.07
CA GLU A 141 6.18 10.76 21.11
C GLU A 141 6.76 10.50 19.71
N SER A 142 7.26 11.55 19.05
CA SER A 142 7.56 11.48 17.62
C SER A 142 8.67 12.41 17.17
N LYS A 143 9.19 12.13 15.96
CA LYS A 143 10.12 12.97 15.21
C LYS A 143 9.60 13.13 13.78
N THR A 144 9.61 14.36 13.29
CA THR A 144 9.13 14.71 11.95
C THR A 144 10.30 15.11 11.05
N LYS A 145 10.31 14.62 9.81
CA LYS A 145 11.28 15.03 8.78
C LYS A 145 10.63 15.05 7.40
N GLY A 146 10.35 16.24 6.87
CA GLY A 146 9.59 16.38 5.63
C GLY A 146 8.18 15.79 5.80
N ASN A 147 7.78 14.92 4.87
CA ASN A 147 6.48 14.24 4.90
C ASN A 147 6.43 12.99 5.81
N TRP A 148 7.55 12.67 6.48
CA TRP A 148 7.61 11.56 7.43
C TRP A 148 7.34 12.02 8.86
N VAL A 149 6.52 11.24 9.56
CA VAL A 149 6.44 11.22 11.03
C VAL A 149 6.84 9.83 11.50
N VAL A 150 7.87 9.74 12.33
CA VAL A 150 8.29 8.51 13.01
C VAL A 150 7.90 8.65 14.47
N PHE A 151 7.11 7.72 14.99
CA PHE A 151 6.55 7.83 16.32
C PHE A 151 6.62 6.51 17.10
N ARG A 152 6.58 6.61 18.42
CA ARG A 152 6.46 5.48 19.33
C ARG A 152 4.98 5.06 19.38
N PRO A 153 4.61 3.89 18.80
CA PRO A 153 3.25 3.40 18.83
C PRO A 153 2.91 2.88 20.24
N GLU A 154 1.63 2.61 20.48
CA GLU A 154 1.20 1.89 21.67
C GLU A 154 1.65 0.42 21.60
N GLU A 155 1.65 -0.29 22.74
CA GLU A 155 2.06 -1.70 22.79
C GLU A 155 1.28 -2.57 21.80
N ASN A 156 -0.01 -2.27 21.63
CA ASN A 156 -0.87 -2.94 20.70
C ASN A 156 -0.99 -2.16 19.37
N ALA A 157 -0.67 -2.84 18.26
CA ALA A 157 -0.73 -2.27 16.91
C ALA A 157 -2.16 -1.86 16.50
N MET A 158 -3.18 -2.59 16.94
CA MET A 158 -4.58 -2.24 16.71
C MET A 158 -5.01 -1.01 17.50
N ASN A 159 -4.57 -0.87 18.76
CA ASN A 159 -4.86 0.35 19.53
C ASN A 159 -4.19 1.57 18.88
N THR A 160 -2.95 1.40 18.42
CA THR A 160 -2.24 2.42 17.64
C THR A 160 -3.03 2.80 16.38
N LYS A 161 -3.51 1.81 15.61
CA LYS A 161 -4.36 2.04 14.43
C LYS A 161 -5.60 2.85 14.81
N SER A 162 -6.35 2.43 15.82
CA SER A 162 -7.56 3.12 16.28
C SER A 162 -7.30 4.57 16.68
N ARG A 163 -6.21 4.83 17.42
CA ARG A 163 -5.83 6.17 17.84
C ARG A 163 -5.35 7.04 16.67
N VAL A 164 -4.59 6.49 15.72
CA VAL A 164 -4.23 7.24 14.51
C VAL A 164 -5.48 7.59 13.70
N LEU A 165 -6.42 6.65 13.59
CA LEU A 165 -7.69 6.89 12.89
C LEU A 165 -8.55 7.95 13.58
N SER A 166 -8.63 7.97 14.92
CA SER A 166 -9.35 9.01 15.65
C SER A 166 -8.69 10.39 15.56
N LEU A 167 -7.38 10.45 15.38
CA LEU A 167 -6.67 11.70 15.08
C LEU A 167 -6.87 12.12 13.61
N ALA A 168 -7.03 11.15 12.70
CA ALA A 168 -7.10 11.40 11.26
C ALA A 168 -8.51 11.73 10.74
N GLY A 169 -9.55 11.15 11.35
CA GLY A 169 -10.96 11.50 11.14
C GLY A 169 -11.41 12.37 12.30
N GLU A 170 -11.93 13.55 12.02
CA GLU A 170 -12.62 14.34 13.05
C GLU A 170 -13.85 13.56 13.53
N LEU A 171 -14.06 13.55 14.86
CA LEU A 171 -15.32 13.19 15.49
C LEU A 171 -16.45 14.08 14.95
#